data_AF-T1G2A1-F1
#
_entry.id   AF-T1G2A1-F1
#
_cell.length_a   1.000
_cell.length_b   1.000
_cell.length_c   1.000
_cell.angle_alpha   90.00
_cell.angle_beta   90.00
_cell.angle_gamma   90.00
#
_symmetry.space_group_name_H-M   'P 1'
#
loop_
_entity.id
_entity.type
_entity.pdbx_description
1 polymer ?
#
loop_
_entity_poly.entity_id
_entity_poly.type
_entity_poly.pdbx_seq_one_letter_code
_entity_poly.pdbx_strand_id
1 'polypeptide(L)'
;MSFSQSLSHCQFYYVDKFIIIASGNEIVLYSYHIDNIKSDLKRQITNSKYKQIKTIKMSEFQNISAFSAVNSFYSYIGLCCGSNKSIAVIDFNVGSVITQKSNTHERCIHTIEQFTEPNNGSSSDHQYNLFLTSAASDCIKLWDLRTREFST
;
A
#
# COMPACT_ATOMS: atom_id res chain seq x y z
N MET A 1 13.53 8.03 11.54
CA MET A 1 12.08 7.76 11.45
C MET A 1 11.67 7.11 12.75
N SER A 2 10.65 7.62 13.45
CA SER A 2 10.19 7.07 14.73
C SER A 2 8.70 6.75 14.59
N PHE A 3 8.34 5.51 14.87
CA PHE A 3 6.95 5.04 14.83
C PHE A 3 6.51 4.71 16.24
N SER A 4 5.28 5.12 16.59
CA SER A 4 4.69 4.84 17.90
C SER A 4 4.13 3.41 18.00
N GLN A 5 3.94 2.74 16.87
CA GLN A 5 3.38 1.40 16.77
C GLN A 5 4.26 0.51 15.87
N SER A 6 4.00 -0.80 15.90
CA SER A 6 4.70 -1.75 15.04
C SER A 6 4.44 -1.46 13.55
N LEU A 7 5.44 -1.70 12.72
CA LEU A 7 5.28 -1.65 11.27
C LEU A 7 4.56 -2.92 10.80
N SER A 8 3.49 -2.76 10.03
CA SER A 8 2.77 -3.88 9.42
C SER A 8 3.13 -4.08 7.95
N HIS A 9 3.60 -3.03 7.27
CA HIS A 9 4.00 -3.12 5.86
C HIS A 9 5.05 -2.07 5.49
N CYS A 10 5.90 -2.39 4.52
CA CYS A 10 6.82 -1.45 3.89
C CYS A 10 7.08 -1.88 2.44
N GLN A 11 7.01 -0.95 1.48
CA GLN A 11 7.31 -1.24 0.08
C GLN A 11 7.75 0.01 -0.69
N PHE A 12 8.42 -0.20 -1.83
CA PHE A 12 8.56 0.84 -2.84
C PHE A 12 7.23 1.10 -3.56
N TYR A 13 7.11 2.30 -4.10
CA TYR A 13 5.89 2.76 -4.77
C TYR A 13 6.19 3.79 -5.84
N TYR A 14 5.31 3.81 -6.85
CA TYR A 14 5.33 4.77 -7.95
C TYR A 14 6.62 4.74 -8.77
N VAL A 15 7.02 3.52 -9.19
CA VAL A 15 8.26 3.24 -9.92
C VAL A 15 9.48 3.66 -9.11
N ASP A 16 9.53 3.18 -7.87
CA ASP A 16 10.62 3.44 -6.91
C ASP A 16 10.85 4.93 -6.60
N LYS A 17 9.86 5.81 -6.81
CA LYS A 17 9.97 7.23 -6.45
C LYS A 17 9.66 7.48 -4.97
N PHE A 18 8.91 6.58 -4.34
CA PHE A 18 8.52 6.70 -2.95
C PHE A 18 8.66 5.37 -2.19
N ILE A 19 8.65 5.47 -0.88
CA ILE A 19 8.48 4.35 0.05
C ILE A 19 7.16 4.55 0.78
N ILE A 20 6.31 3.52 0.79
CA ILE A 20 5.11 3.45 1.61
C ILE A 20 5.42 2.65 2.86
N ILE A 21 5.01 3.15 4.02
CA ILE A 21 5.09 2.45 5.30
C ILE A 21 3.71 2.45 5.95
N ALA A 22 3.24 1.29 6.39
CA ALA A 22 2.05 1.15 7.22
C ALA A 22 2.45 0.85 8.67
N SER A 23 1.91 1.62 9.60
CA SER A 23 2.13 1.44 11.03
C SER A 23 0.86 1.83 11.79
N GLY A 24 0.36 0.91 12.62
CA GLY A 24 -0.92 1.15 13.28
C GLY A 24 -2.04 1.35 12.28
N ASN A 25 -2.79 2.45 12.40
CA ASN A 25 -3.81 2.86 11.45
C ASN A 25 -3.35 3.94 10.46
N GLU A 26 -2.04 4.15 10.32
CA GLU A 26 -1.47 5.20 9.48
C GLU A 26 -0.64 4.60 8.34
N ILE A 27 -0.78 5.22 7.17
CA ILE A 27 0.06 5.00 6.01
C ILE A 27 0.85 6.27 5.77
N VAL A 28 2.17 6.12 5.69
CA VAL A 28 3.08 7.24 5.51
C VAL A 28 3.86 7.05 4.21
N LEU A 29 3.83 8.07 3.37
CA LEU A 29 4.56 8.14 2.12
C LEU A 29 5.83 8.97 2.31
N TYR A 30 6.98 8.39 1.96
CA TYR A 30 8.27 9.05 2.00
C TYR A 30 8.86 9.18 0.61
N SER A 31 9.38 10.36 0.27
CA SER A 31 10.34 10.47 -0.81
C SER A 31 11.74 10.23 -0.27
N TYR A 32 12.64 9.79 -1.14
CA TYR A 32 14.01 9.55 -0.75
C TYR A 32 14.98 9.91 -1.89
N HIS A 33 16.23 10.12 -1.51
CA HIS A 33 17.35 10.30 -2.40
C HIS A 33 18.45 9.37 -1.91
N ILE A 34 18.91 8.48 -2.78
CA ILE A 34 20.05 7.61 -2.50
C ILE A 34 21.28 8.28 -3.10
N ASP A 35 22.26 8.54 -2.24
CA ASP A 35 23.56 9.02 -2.66
C ASP A 35 24.34 7.88 -3.35
N ASN A 36 24.74 8.11 -4.59
CA ASN A 36 25.44 7.13 -5.43
C ASN A 36 26.97 7.32 -5.45
N ILE A 37 27.54 8.09 -4.51
CA ILE A 37 28.99 8.32 -4.44
C ILE A 37 29.75 7.01 -4.16
N LYS A 38 30.60 6.62 -5.12
CA LYS A 38 31.52 5.46 -5.07
C LYS A 38 32.98 5.89 -4.88
N SER A 39 33.29 6.82 -3.97
CA SER A 39 34.70 7.17 -3.70
C SER A 39 35.21 6.53 -2.42
N ASP A 40 36.29 5.75 -2.54
CA ASP A 40 36.89 4.97 -1.43
C ASP A 40 37.36 5.85 -0.25
N LEU A 41 37.63 7.14 -0.52
CA LEU A 41 38.12 8.09 0.48
C LEU A 41 37.01 8.79 1.29
N LYS A 42 35.73 8.69 0.89
CA LYS A 42 34.59 9.35 1.57
C LYS A 42 33.42 8.41 1.89
N ARG A 43 33.63 7.10 1.86
CA ARG A 43 32.61 6.06 2.09
C ARG A 43 31.85 6.19 3.42
N GLN A 44 32.38 6.93 4.40
CA GLN A 44 31.73 7.15 5.70
C GLN A 44 30.70 8.28 5.72
N ILE A 45 30.59 9.10 4.66
CA ILE A 45 29.63 10.19 4.58
C ILE A 45 28.61 9.85 3.49
N THR A 46 27.41 9.43 3.90
CA THR A 46 26.26 9.25 3.01
C THR A 46 25.40 10.51 3.03
N ASN A 47 25.13 11.08 1.85
CA ASN A 47 24.18 12.19 1.70
C ASN A 47 22.77 11.70 1.35
N SER A 48 22.48 10.41 1.57
CA SER A 48 21.14 9.87 1.35
C SER A 48 20.15 10.57 2.29
N LYS A 49 19.02 10.98 1.75
CA LYS A 49 18.01 11.75 2.48
C LYS A 49 16.65 11.14 2.26
N TYR A 50 15.75 11.36 3.21
CA TYR A 50 14.33 11.04 3.06
C TYR A 50 13.48 12.18 3.60
N LYS A 51 12.27 12.33 3.07
CA LYS A 51 11.31 13.33 3.49
C LYS A 51 9.92 12.70 3.57
N GLN A 52 9.23 12.92 4.69
CA GLN A 52 7.81 12.57 4.80
C GLN A 52 7.00 13.48 3.87
N ILE A 53 6.23 12.87 2.96
CA ILE A 53 5.42 13.58 1.98
C ILE A 53 3.96 13.66 2.44
N LYS A 54 3.41 12.55 2.91
CA LYS A 54 2.01 12.46 3.30
C LYS A 54 1.81 11.41 4.38
N THR A 55 0.88 11.68 5.29
CA THR A 55 0.30 10.68 6.19
C THR A 55 -1.19 10.57 5.88
N ILE A 56 -1.68 9.35 5.72
CA ILE A 56 -3.08 9.00 5.50
C ILE A 56 -3.49 8.14 6.69
N LYS A 57 -4.52 8.59 7.43
CA LYS A 57 -5.01 7.88 8.61
C LYS A 57 -6.32 7.18 8.30
N MET A 58 -6.41 5.92 8.68
CA MET A 58 -7.61 5.10 8.57
C MET A 58 -8.46 5.31 9.83
N SER A 59 -9.51 6.13 9.74
CA SER A 59 -10.33 6.51 10.91
C SER A 59 -10.95 5.30 11.60
N GLU A 60 -11.44 4.34 10.81
CA GLU A 60 -12.16 3.16 11.32
C GLU A 60 -11.23 2.00 11.70
N PHE A 61 -9.94 2.08 11.38
CA PHE A 61 -9.01 0.97 11.62
C PHE A 61 -8.29 1.21 12.94
N GLN A 62 -8.18 0.16 13.76
CA GLN A 62 -7.27 0.17 14.90
C GLN A 62 -5.84 -0.12 14.43
N ASN A 63 -5.69 -1.14 13.58
CA ASN A 63 -4.44 -1.52 12.94
C ASN A 63 -4.70 -1.93 11.49
N ILE A 64 -3.77 -1.57 10.60
CA ILE A 64 -3.65 -2.07 9.24
C ILE A 64 -3.04 -3.46 9.31
N SER A 65 -3.79 -4.44 8.83
CA SER A 65 -3.41 -5.85 8.89
C SER A 65 -2.79 -6.37 7.60
N ALA A 66 -3.09 -5.74 6.46
CA ALA A 66 -2.46 -6.03 5.18
C ALA A 66 -2.56 -4.80 4.26
N PHE A 67 -1.61 -4.65 3.34
CA PHE A 67 -1.56 -3.53 2.40
C PHE A 67 -1.01 -3.97 1.05
N SER A 68 -1.53 -3.42 -0.04
CA SER A 68 -1.03 -3.61 -1.41
C SER A 68 -1.06 -2.30 -2.17
N ALA A 69 0.00 -2.01 -2.92
CA ALA A 69 0.01 -1.00 -3.98
C ALA A 69 0.96 -1.43 -5.11
N VAL A 70 0.57 -1.19 -6.35
CA VAL A 70 1.36 -1.59 -7.51
C VAL A 70 2.52 -0.62 -7.74
N ASN A 71 3.71 -1.15 -8.02
CA ASN A 71 4.95 -0.38 -8.24
C ASN A 71 5.49 -0.45 -9.69
N SER A 72 4.86 -1.23 -10.58
CA SER A 72 5.34 -1.41 -11.96
C SER A 72 5.02 -0.23 -12.90
N PHE A 73 4.10 0.66 -12.51
CA PHE A 73 3.72 1.86 -13.26
C PHE A 73 3.26 2.97 -12.31
N TYR A 74 2.87 4.13 -12.85
CA TYR A 74 2.30 5.26 -12.09
C TYR A 74 0.86 5.02 -11.65
N SER A 75 0.61 3.92 -10.93
CA SER A 75 -0.66 3.70 -10.23
C SER A 75 -0.81 4.70 -9.10
N TYR A 76 -2.03 5.19 -8.88
CA TYR A 76 -2.38 6.03 -7.72
C TYR A 76 -3.17 5.25 -6.66
N ILE A 77 -3.48 3.98 -6.91
CA ILE A 77 -4.37 3.20 -6.05
C ILE A 77 -3.56 2.39 -5.04
N GLY A 78 -3.93 2.53 -3.77
CA GLY A 78 -3.54 1.63 -2.69
C GLY A 78 -4.73 0.89 -2.11
N LEU A 79 -4.53 -0.34 -1.68
CA LEU A 79 -5.52 -1.15 -1.00
C LEU A 79 -5.04 -1.49 0.40
N CYS A 80 -5.93 -1.32 1.37
CA CYS A 80 -5.62 -1.48 2.77
C CYS A 80 -6.66 -2.34 3.47
N CYS A 81 -6.21 -3.26 4.30
CA CYS A 81 -7.08 -4.09 5.13
C CYS A 81 -6.91 -3.72 6.60
N GLY A 82 -8.04 -3.65 7.31
CA GLY A 82 -8.08 -3.35 8.73
C GLY A 82 -8.27 -4.60 9.56
N SER A 83 -7.71 -4.57 10.78
CA SER A 83 -8.02 -5.52 11.87
C SER A 83 -9.51 -5.62 12.21
N ASN A 84 -10.31 -4.64 11.79
CA ASN A 84 -11.77 -4.61 11.87
C ASN A 84 -12.47 -5.33 10.70
N LYS A 85 -11.75 -6.12 9.89
CA LYS A 85 -12.30 -6.91 8.76
C LYS A 85 -12.80 -6.04 7.60
N SER A 86 -12.27 -4.83 7.48
CA SER A 86 -12.63 -3.89 6.41
C SER A 86 -11.56 -3.83 5.34
N ILE A 87 -11.97 -3.50 4.11
CA ILE A 87 -11.11 -3.16 2.98
C ILE A 87 -11.32 -1.69 2.67
N ALA A 88 -10.25 -0.92 2.57
CA ALA A 88 -10.26 0.49 2.19
C ALA A 88 -9.45 0.69 0.91
N VAL A 89 -9.94 1.57 0.03
CA VAL A 89 -9.27 1.98 -1.19
C VAL A 89 -8.76 3.40 -1.00
N ILE A 90 -7.50 3.62 -1.34
CA ILE A 90 -6.80 4.87 -1.20
C ILE A 90 -6.48 5.38 -2.59
N ASP A 91 -6.78 6.66 -2.82
CA ASP A 91 -6.22 7.40 -3.93
C ASP A 91 -5.06 8.24 -3.40
N PHE A 92 -3.83 7.89 -3.78
CA PHE A 92 -2.61 8.61 -3.40
C PHE A 92 -2.43 9.95 -4.13
N ASN A 93 -3.11 10.16 -5.25
CA ASN A 93 -3.14 11.46 -5.93
C ASN A 93 -3.99 12.46 -5.11
N VAL A 94 -5.12 12.02 -4.56
CA VAL A 94 -5.93 12.81 -3.61
C VAL A 94 -5.29 12.83 -2.21
N GLY A 95 -4.61 11.74 -1.85
CA GLY A 95 -4.00 11.54 -0.54
C GLY A 95 -5.02 11.22 0.55
N SER A 96 -6.07 10.46 0.22
CA SER A 96 -7.13 10.07 1.15
C SER A 96 -7.72 8.69 0.82
N VAL A 97 -8.44 8.12 1.79
CA VAL A 97 -9.35 7.00 1.54
C VAL A 97 -10.51 7.49 0.70
N ILE A 98 -10.83 6.80 -0.39
CA ILE A 98 -11.92 7.16 -1.31
C ILE A 98 -13.16 6.28 -1.11
N THR A 99 -12.98 5.05 -0.62
CA THR A 99 -14.09 4.16 -0.29
C THR A 99 -13.63 3.09 0.70
N GLN A 100 -14.58 2.55 1.46
CA GLN A 100 -14.33 1.48 2.42
C GLN A 100 -15.52 0.54 2.48
N LYS A 101 -15.22 -0.75 2.50
CA LYS A 101 -16.20 -1.83 2.71
C LYS A 101 -15.92 -2.52 4.04
N SER A 102 -16.89 -2.52 4.94
CA SER A 102 -16.82 -3.20 6.24
C SER A 102 -17.28 -4.65 6.18
N ASN A 103 -16.88 -5.46 7.17
CA ASN A 103 -17.35 -6.86 7.34
C ASN A 103 -17.15 -7.72 6.08
N THR A 104 -16.00 -7.56 5.43
CA THR A 104 -15.68 -8.25 4.18
C THR A 104 -15.29 -9.70 4.40
N HIS A 105 -14.87 -10.06 5.62
CA HIS A 105 -14.49 -11.40 6.06
C HIS A 105 -15.03 -11.69 7.47
N GLU A 106 -15.09 -12.96 7.86
CA GLU A 106 -15.49 -13.37 9.22
C GLU A 106 -14.33 -13.27 10.24
N ARG A 107 -13.11 -13.14 9.72
CA ARG A 107 -11.86 -13.04 10.47
C ARG A 107 -11.01 -11.89 9.95
N CYS A 108 -9.98 -11.51 10.72
CA CYS A 108 -9.04 -10.48 10.31
C CYS A 108 -8.35 -10.90 9.01
N ILE A 109 -8.35 -10.00 8.02
CA ILE A 109 -7.64 -10.19 6.76
C ILE A 109 -6.14 -10.11 7.06
N HIS A 110 -5.37 -11.09 6.63
CA HIS A 110 -3.92 -11.12 6.84
C HIS A 110 -3.14 -10.95 5.53
N THR A 111 -3.81 -11.06 4.38
CA THR A 111 -3.17 -10.86 3.08
C THR A 111 -4.14 -10.17 2.13
N ILE A 112 -3.61 -9.23 1.37
CA ILE A 112 -4.25 -8.62 0.21
C ILE A 112 -3.21 -8.56 -0.91
N GLU A 113 -3.60 -8.98 -2.11
CA GLU A 113 -2.68 -9.04 -3.25
C GLU A 113 -3.39 -8.47 -4.49
N GLN A 114 -2.77 -7.47 -5.12
CA GLN A 114 -3.21 -7.00 -6.43
C GLN A 114 -2.59 -7.85 -7.53
N PHE A 115 -3.32 -7.96 -8.64
CA PHE A 115 -2.76 -8.56 -9.83
C PHE A 115 -1.50 -7.79 -10.27
N THR A 116 -0.40 -8.53 -10.42
CA THR A 116 0.88 -8.01 -10.92
C THR A 116 1.30 -8.88 -12.10
N GLU A 117 1.46 -8.26 -13.27
CA GLU A 117 1.93 -8.99 -14.46
C GLU A 117 3.38 -9.44 -14.30
N PRO A 118 3.74 -10.62 -14.84
CA PRO A 118 5.14 -10.95 -15.12
C PRO A 118 5.72 -9.94 -16.12
N ASN A 119 7.01 -9.60 -15.98
CA ASN A 119 7.74 -8.52 -16.66
C ASN A 119 7.74 -8.48 -18.22
N ASN A 120 6.91 -9.26 -18.94
CA ASN A 120 7.04 -9.49 -20.39
C ASN A 120 5.77 -9.23 -21.23
N GLY A 121 4.72 -8.57 -20.71
CA GLY A 121 3.49 -8.35 -21.46
C GLY A 121 2.97 -6.91 -21.39
N SER A 122 2.62 -6.33 -22.54
CA SER A 122 1.78 -5.12 -22.61
C SER A 122 0.40 -5.45 -22.02
N SER A 123 0.12 -4.99 -20.80
CA SER A 123 -1.19 -5.18 -20.17
C SER A 123 -2.16 -4.07 -20.53
N SER A 124 -3.43 -4.43 -20.59
CA SER A 124 -4.54 -3.47 -20.58
C SER A 124 -4.71 -2.91 -19.17
N ASP A 125 -4.98 -1.61 -19.03
CA ASP A 125 -5.19 -0.90 -17.75
C ASP A 125 -6.23 -1.57 -16.82
N HIS A 126 -7.08 -2.45 -17.35
CA HIS A 126 -8.18 -3.07 -16.62
C HIS A 126 -7.79 -4.14 -15.60
N GLN A 127 -6.62 -4.76 -15.71
CA GLN A 127 -6.26 -5.91 -14.86
C GLN A 127 -5.92 -5.53 -13.41
N TYR A 128 -5.50 -4.28 -13.17
CA TYR A 128 -5.16 -3.77 -11.83
C TYR A 128 -6.37 -3.44 -10.96
N ASN A 129 -7.59 -3.59 -11.51
CA ASN A 129 -8.83 -3.43 -10.75
C ASN A 129 -9.22 -4.67 -9.96
N LEU A 130 -8.56 -5.81 -10.21
CA LEU A 130 -8.79 -7.06 -9.51
C LEU A 130 -7.76 -7.27 -8.39
N PHE A 131 -8.25 -7.74 -7.25
CA PHE A 131 -7.40 -8.09 -6.11
C PHE A 131 -8.01 -9.22 -5.29
N LEU A 132 -7.14 -9.93 -4.58
CA LEU A 132 -7.51 -11.04 -3.69
C LEU A 132 -7.31 -10.63 -2.23
N THR A 133 -8.18 -11.13 -1.35
CA THR A 133 -7.97 -11.06 0.10
C THR A 133 -8.12 -12.43 0.72
N SER A 134 -7.37 -12.69 1.81
CA SER A 134 -7.50 -13.91 2.60
C SER A 134 -7.58 -13.61 4.10
N ALA A 135 -8.36 -14.40 4.82
CA ALA A 135 -8.44 -14.39 6.27
C ALA A 135 -8.27 -15.82 6.82
N ALA A 136 -7.62 -15.96 7.98
CA ALA A 136 -7.31 -17.29 8.53
C ALA A 136 -8.60 -18.03 8.90
N SER A 137 -8.69 -19.30 8.51
CA SER A 137 -9.90 -20.12 8.70
C SER A 137 -11.18 -19.56 8.06
N ASP A 138 -11.04 -18.66 7.09
CA ASP A 138 -12.09 -18.15 6.20
C ASP A 138 -11.71 -18.48 4.74
N CYS A 139 -12.43 -17.94 3.75
CA CYS A 139 -12.15 -18.10 2.34
C CYS A 139 -11.19 -17.04 1.78
N ILE A 140 -10.71 -17.30 0.56
CA ILE A 140 -10.11 -16.29 -0.30
C ILE A 140 -11.23 -15.63 -1.10
N LYS A 141 -11.24 -14.29 -1.17
CA LYS A 141 -12.23 -13.52 -1.92
C LYS A 141 -11.55 -12.75 -3.05
N LEU A 142 -12.20 -12.75 -4.22
CA LEU A 142 -11.82 -11.95 -5.38
C LEU A 142 -12.72 -10.71 -5.44
N TRP A 143 -12.09 -9.56 -5.62
CA TRP A 143 -12.74 -8.26 -5.67
C TRP A 143 -12.44 -7.55 -6.98
N ASP A 144 -13.37 -6.70 -7.40
CA ASP A 144 -13.22 -5.81 -8.54
C ASP A 144 -13.61 -4.38 -8.14
N LEU A 145 -12.64 -3.46 -8.23
CA LEU A 145 -12.81 -2.04 -7.87
C LEU A 145 -13.87 -1.31 -8.71
N ARG A 146 -14.20 -1.83 -9.89
CA ARG A 146 -15.18 -1.22 -10.80
C ARG A 146 -16.62 -1.56 -10.42
N THR A 147 -16.81 -2.54 -9.54
CA THR A 147 -18.15 -2.93 -9.10
C THR A 147 -18.74 -1.86 -8.20
N ARG A 148 -20.08 -1.78 -8.19
CA ARG A 148 -20.79 -0.77 -7.40
C ARG A 148 -20.59 -0.89 -5.88
N GLU A 149 -20.00 -1.99 -5.43
CA GLU A 149 -19.71 -2.21 -4.01
C GLU A 149 -18.64 -1.27 -3.45
N PHE A 150 -17.86 -0.65 -4.34
CA PHE A 150 -16.82 0.32 -4.01
C PHE A 150 -17.10 1.72 -4.58
N SER A 151 -18.14 1.90 -5.41
CA SER A 151 -18.55 3.23 -5.88
C SER A 151 -19.35 3.98 -4.81
N THR A 152 -18.96 5.23 -4.54
CA THR A 152 -19.66 6.19 -3.68
C THR A 152 -21.08 6.47 -4.13
#